data_AF-A0A661UJS7-F1
#
_entry.id   AF-A0A661UJS7-F1
#
_cell.length_a   1.000
_cell.length_b   1.000
_cell.length_c   1.000
_cell.angle_alpha   90.00
_cell.angle_beta   90.00
_cell.angle_gamma   90.00
#
_symmetry.space_group_name_H-M   'P 1'
#
loop_
_entity.id
_entity.type
_entity.pdbx_description
1 polymer ?
#
loop_
_entity_poly.entity_id
_entity_poly.type
_entity_poly.pdbx_seq_one_letter_code
_entity_poly.pdbx_strand_id
1 'polypeptide(L)'
;MKKTITLLLFVAYTLSFFAINESAGTKGFQFLKLNFSARAVGMGNAYTALSDDASAVFFNPAGLIQVKSKEIATTYMSYFEGIQSGSLVFVFPKSKTRTLAVFTQYLTANETRELQDEDGNYSGSAGTFGMSDLIIGVSDSRLINNILNIGFNIKYVRESLDDNSASALVFDVSVLHQTAHKNLKVGVALKNIGRQLTYFTNSKYKEGLPTVFDVGFRFHPDRRLFIVFDLIKPLDGDFAGNIGTEYQIHKMFALRAGYKSNATDWRIGGDYEILSGMSFGVGFNWKRYNVDYAIVSYGDLGLVNQISLKYKF
;
A
#
# COMPACT_ATOMS: atom_id res chain seq x y z
N MET A 1 -22.28 -22.28 32.01
CA MET A 1 -21.02 -21.76 32.59
C MET A 1 -19.86 -21.74 31.59
N LYS A 2 -19.33 -22.87 31.10
CA LYS A 2 -18.20 -22.86 30.14
C LYS A 2 -18.47 -22.05 28.85
N LYS A 3 -19.63 -22.22 28.20
CA LYS A 3 -20.01 -21.47 26.99
C LYS A 3 -20.14 -19.95 27.23
N THR A 4 -20.61 -19.55 28.40
CA THR A 4 -20.76 -18.14 28.80
C THR A 4 -19.41 -17.48 29.05
N ILE A 5 -18.47 -18.20 29.66
CA ILE A 5 -17.08 -17.74 29.87
C ILE A 5 -16.34 -17.63 28.54
N THR A 6 -16.51 -18.59 27.63
CA THR A 6 -15.92 -18.52 26.29
C THR A 6 -16.46 -17.34 25.48
N LEU A 7 -17.77 -17.06 25.58
CA LEU A 7 -18.39 -15.91 24.94
C LEU A 7 -17.89 -14.59 25.54
N LEU A 8 -17.78 -14.49 26.87
CA LEU A 8 -17.23 -13.31 27.55
C LEU A 8 -15.76 -13.05 27.21
N LEU A 9 -14.94 -14.10 27.12
CA LEU A 9 -13.53 -13.99 26.70
C LEU A 9 -13.42 -13.59 25.22
N PHE A 10 -14.29 -14.11 24.36
CA PHE A 10 -14.36 -13.70 22.96
C PHE A 10 -14.77 -12.24 22.82
N VAL A 11 -15.81 -11.81 23.54
CA VAL A 11 -16.29 -10.42 23.56
C VAL A 11 -15.21 -9.48 24.12
N ALA A 12 -14.53 -9.84 25.21
CA ALA A 12 -13.41 -9.08 25.76
C ALA A 12 -12.24 -8.98 24.77
N TYR A 13 -11.93 -10.06 24.04
CA TYR A 13 -10.91 -10.03 22.99
C TYR A 13 -11.32 -9.14 21.81
N THR A 14 -12.59 -9.16 21.40
CA THR A 14 -13.09 -8.29 20.32
C THR A 14 -13.13 -6.82 20.71
N LEU A 15 -13.36 -6.48 21.99
CA LEU A 15 -13.34 -5.10 22.47
C LEU A 15 -11.95 -4.47 22.37
N SER A 16 -10.88 -5.25 22.58
CA SER A 16 -9.50 -4.79 22.39
C SER A 16 -9.16 -4.47 20.92
N PHE A 17 -9.92 -4.97 19.95
CA PHE A 17 -9.76 -4.61 18.54
C PHE A 17 -10.32 -3.21 18.20
N PHE A 18 -11.21 -2.66 19.04
CA PHE A 18 -11.84 -1.35 18.82
C PHE A 18 -11.25 -0.23 19.70
N ALA A 19 -10.19 -0.50 20.47
CA ALA A 19 -9.50 0.52 21.24
C ALA A 19 -8.61 1.37 20.33
N ILE A 20 -8.71 2.70 20.47
CA ILE A 20 -7.85 3.67 19.76
C ILE A 20 -6.40 3.44 20.18
N ASN A 21 -5.51 3.18 19.22
CA ASN A 21 -4.09 3.00 19.47
C ASN A 21 -3.44 4.31 19.93
N GLU A 22 -2.91 4.34 21.16
CA GLU A 22 -2.20 5.50 21.74
C GLU A 22 -0.96 5.93 20.93
N SER A 23 -0.42 5.05 20.08
CA SER A 23 0.69 5.36 19.18
C SER A 23 0.26 5.89 17.81
N ALA A 24 -1.03 6.12 17.58
CA ALA A 24 -1.55 6.69 16.33
C ALA A 24 -0.85 8.01 15.97
N GLY A 25 -0.32 8.12 14.75
CA GLY A 25 0.34 9.34 14.26
C GLY A 25 1.72 9.63 14.85
N THR A 26 2.29 8.74 15.68
CA THR A 26 3.58 8.99 16.37
C THR A 26 4.82 8.61 15.57
N LYS A 27 4.68 8.14 14.32
CA LYS A 27 5.78 7.68 13.46
C LYS A 27 6.02 8.65 12.31
N GLY A 28 7.27 8.79 11.88
CA GLY A 28 7.62 9.52 10.67
C GLY A 28 7.53 8.63 9.43
N PHE A 29 8.01 9.11 8.27
CA PHE A 29 8.07 8.32 7.03
C PHE A 29 6.72 7.73 6.60
N GLN A 30 5.61 8.43 6.87
CA GLN A 30 4.25 7.93 6.62
C GLN A 30 4.00 7.57 5.15
N PHE A 31 4.73 8.18 4.22
CA PHE A 31 4.66 7.84 2.80
C PHE A 31 5.02 6.36 2.50
N LEU A 32 5.74 5.67 3.41
CA LEU A 32 6.00 4.22 3.32
C LEU A 32 4.73 3.35 3.38
N LYS A 33 3.58 3.92 3.80
CA LYS A 33 2.28 3.25 3.81
C LYS A 33 1.49 3.46 2.51
N LEU A 34 1.93 4.35 1.63
CA LEU A 34 1.27 4.59 0.36
C LEU A 34 1.58 3.44 -0.62
N ASN A 35 0.54 3.00 -1.34
CA ASN A 35 0.65 1.92 -2.31
C ASN A 35 0.41 2.45 -3.72
N PHE A 36 1.24 2.00 -4.66
CA PHE A 36 1.24 2.45 -6.04
C PHE A 36 0.85 1.33 -7.00
N SER A 37 -0.46 1.09 -7.12
CA SER A 37 -1.02 0.10 -8.03
C SER A 37 -2.51 0.34 -8.19
N ALA A 38 -2.95 0.84 -9.33
CA ALA A 38 -4.37 1.03 -9.62
C ALA A 38 -5.15 -0.30 -9.51
N ARG A 39 -4.53 -1.42 -9.93
CA ARG A 39 -5.12 -2.76 -9.74
C ARG A 39 -5.36 -3.09 -8.28
N ALA A 40 -4.35 -2.97 -7.42
CA ALA A 40 -4.49 -3.30 -5.99
C ALA A 40 -5.40 -2.31 -5.26
N VAL A 41 -5.32 -1.03 -5.62
CA VAL A 41 -6.12 0.03 -5.02
C VAL A 41 -7.60 -0.11 -5.37
N GLY A 42 -7.94 -0.48 -6.61
CA GLY A 42 -9.31 -0.85 -7.01
C GLY A 42 -9.85 -2.12 -6.34
N MET A 43 -9.00 -2.84 -5.61
CA MET A 43 -9.32 -4.03 -4.79
C MET A 43 -9.30 -3.70 -3.30
N GLY A 44 -9.45 -2.43 -2.92
CA GLY A 44 -9.40 -1.99 -1.52
C GLY A 44 -8.04 -2.18 -0.86
N ASN A 45 -6.95 -2.28 -1.64
CA ASN A 45 -5.61 -2.69 -1.18
C ASN A 45 -5.55 -4.10 -0.58
N ALA A 46 -6.56 -4.96 -0.81
CA ALA A 46 -6.47 -6.38 -0.47
C ALA A 46 -5.61 -7.09 -1.53
N TYR A 47 -4.32 -7.26 -1.25
CA TYR A 47 -3.35 -7.70 -2.26
C TYR A 47 -2.22 -8.57 -1.72
N THR A 48 -2.10 -8.76 -0.40
CA THR A 48 -0.98 -9.45 0.25
C THR A 48 -0.84 -10.90 -0.22
N ALA A 49 -1.95 -11.61 -0.42
CA ALA A 49 -1.94 -12.99 -0.95
C ALA A 49 -2.15 -13.08 -2.47
N LEU A 50 -2.52 -11.98 -3.13
CA LEU A 50 -2.68 -11.92 -4.58
C LEU A 50 -1.34 -11.63 -5.25
N SER A 51 -0.76 -10.44 -5.01
CA SER A 51 0.60 -9.99 -5.35
C SER A 51 1.27 -10.76 -6.50
N ASP A 52 0.66 -10.76 -7.68
CA ASP A 52 1.06 -11.60 -8.82
C ASP A 52 1.56 -10.80 -10.03
N ASP A 53 1.86 -9.51 -9.83
CA ASP A 53 2.46 -8.60 -10.81
C ASP A 53 3.55 -7.71 -10.18
N ALA A 54 4.12 -6.80 -10.97
CA ALA A 54 5.16 -5.87 -10.54
C ALA A 54 4.85 -5.12 -9.24
N SER A 55 3.58 -4.86 -8.92
CA SER A 55 3.20 -4.18 -7.69
C SER A 55 3.42 -5.01 -6.42
N ALA A 56 3.74 -6.30 -6.55
CA ALA A 56 4.13 -7.17 -5.43
C ALA A 56 5.28 -6.58 -4.59
N VAL A 57 6.15 -5.73 -5.15
CA VAL A 57 7.19 -5.01 -4.38
C VAL A 57 6.63 -4.14 -3.25
N PHE A 58 5.38 -3.66 -3.35
CA PHE A 58 4.76 -2.77 -2.35
C PHE A 58 3.94 -3.53 -1.29
N PHE A 59 3.44 -4.73 -1.64
CA PHE A 59 2.52 -5.50 -0.80
C PHE A 59 3.17 -6.76 -0.23
N ASN A 60 3.61 -7.68 -1.09
CA ASN A 60 4.23 -8.94 -0.70
C ASN A 60 5.29 -9.36 -1.73
N PRO A 61 6.57 -9.05 -1.48
CA PRO A 61 7.69 -9.44 -2.35
C PRO A 61 7.78 -10.94 -2.66
N ALA A 62 7.28 -11.82 -1.79
CA ALA A 62 7.24 -13.26 -2.06
C ALA A 62 6.33 -13.61 -3.24
N GLY A 63 5.42 -12.70 -3.60
CA GLY A 63 4.55 -12.81 -4.76
C GLY A 63 5.23 -12.58 -6.11
N LEU A 64 6.38 -11.87 -6.17
CA LEU A 64 7.10 -11.59 -7.43
C LEU A 64 7.50 -12.85 -8.21
N ILE A 65 7.71 -13.98 -7.53
CA ILE A 65 7.99 -15.26 -8.19
C ILE A 65 6.87 -15.72 -9.14
N GLN A 66 5.66 -15.17 -8.99
CA GLN A 66 4.52 -15.43 -9.87
C GLN A 66 4.66 -14.71 -11.22
N VAL A 67 5.45 -13.64 -11.30
CA VAL A 67 5.71 -12.89 -12.53
C VAL A 67 6.65 -13.68 -13.43
N LYS A 68 6.19 -14.06 -14.63
CA LYS A 68 6.89 -14.98 -15.54
C LYS A 68 7.64 -14.32 -16.69
N SER A 69 7.39 -13.04 -16.94
CA SER A 69 8.06 -12.26 -17.97
C SER A 69 8.76 -11.07 -17.34
N LYS A 70 9.81 -10.57 -17.99
CA LYS A 70 10.32 -9.24 -17.62
C LYS A 70 9.19 -8.25 -17.84
N GLU A 71 9.01 -7.32 -16.92
CA GLU A 71 8.02 -6.26 -17.05
C GLU A 71 8.50 -4.97 -16.41
N ILE A 72 8.08 -3.86 -17.00
CA ILE A 72 8.18 -2.52 -16.44
C ILE A 72 6.76 -2.08 -16.09
N ALA A 73 6.58 -1.50 -14.90
CA ALA A 73 5.32 -0.94 -14.47
C ALA A 73 5.54 0.44 -13.87
N THR A 74 4.63 1.37 -14.15
CA THR A 74 4.61 2.69 -13.54
C THR A 74 3.19 3.00 -13.08
N THR A 75 3.08 3.74 -11.99
CA THR A 75 1.79 4.21 -11.47
C THR A 75 1.92 5.69 -11.18
N TYR A 76 0.91 6.46 -11.56
CA TYR A 76 0.75 7.85 -11.15
C TYR A 76 -0.49 7.98 -10.28
N MET A 77 -0.36 8.76 -9.21
CA MET A 77 -1.43 9.09 -8.27
C MET A 77 -1.43 10.61 -8.05
N SER A 78 -2.55 11.24 -8.38
CA SER A 78 -2.87 12.57 -7.88
C SER A 78 -3.54 12.39 -6.53
N TYR A 79 -2.89 12.86 -5.48
CA TYR A 79 -3.38 12.79 -4.11
C TYR A 79 -3.99 14.14 -3.69
N PHE A 80 -4.44 14.25 -2.44
CA PHE A 80 -5.10 15.47 -1.93
C PHE A 80 -4.18 16.68 -1.95
N GLU A 81 -4.77 17.88 -1.95
CA GLU A 81 -4.05 19.16 -1.79
C GLU A 81 -2.84 19.33 -2.74
N GLY A 82 -3.00 18.91 -4.00
CA GLY A 82 -1.96 19.07 -5.02
C GLY A 82 -0.74 18.15 -4.86
N ILE A 83 -0.78 17.19 -3.92
CA ILE A 83 0.28 16.19 -3.75
C ILE A 83 0.32 15.29 -5.00
N GLN A 84 1.48 15.25 -5.64
CA GLN A 84 1.75 14.40 -6.78
C GLN A 84 2.68 13.26 -6.40
N SER A 85 2.36 12.05 -6.83
CA SER A 85 3.16 10.89 -6.48
C SER A 85 3.13 9.83 -7.55
N GLY A 86 4.14 8.96 -7.53
CA GLY A 86 4.22 7.88 -8.50
C GLY A 86 5.27 6.85 -8.18
N SER A 87 5.31 5.83 -9.03
CA SER A 87 6.27 4.74 -8.91
C SER A 87 6.76 4.25 -10.26
N LEU A 88 7.92 3.61 -10.23
CA LEU A 88 8.48 2.88 -11.35
C LEU A 88 9.08 1.57 -10.84
N VAL A 89 8.73 0.45 -11.47
CA VAL A 89 9.15 -0.89 -11.09
C VAL A 89 9.65 -1.63 -12.33
N PHE A 90 10.79 -2.28 -12.21
CA PHE A 90 11.31 -3.20 -13.20
C PHE A 90 11.49 -4.58 -12.58
N VAL A 91 10.85 -5.59 -13.17
CA VAL A 91 10.89 -6.98 -12.72
C VAL A 91 11.74 -7.82 -13.68
N PHE A 92 12.64 -8.61 -13.10
CA PHE A 92 13.57 -9.49 -13.80
C PHE A 92 13.44 -10.92 -13.26
N PRO A 93 12.55 -11.75 -13.86
CA PRO A 93 12.51 -13.18 -13.56
C PRO A 93 13.83 -13.83 -14.05
N LYS A 94 14.71 -14.21 -13.11
CA LYS A 94 16.02 -14.80 -13.43
C LYS A 94 15.91 -16.29 -13.72
N SER A 95 15.03 -16.98 -13.01
CA SER A 95 14.77 -18.41 -13.18
C SER A 95 13.34 -18.74 -12.73
N LYS A 96 12.94 -20.01 -12.83
CA LYS A 96 11.67 -20.48 -12.25
C LYS A 96 11.62 -20.36 -10.72
N THR A 97 12.78 -20.22 -10.06
CA THR A 97 12.92 -20.22 -8.59
C THR A 97 13.39 -18.88 -8.03
N ARG A 98 13.72 -17.90 -8.88
CA ARG A 98 14.19 -16.59 -8.44
C ARG A 98 13.76 -15.45 -9.36
N THR A 99 13.21 -14.40 -8.76
CA THR A 99 12.82 -13.16 -9.43
C THR A 99 13.39 -11.98 -8.67
N LEU A 100 14.01 -11.04 -9.37
CA LEU A 100 14.49 -9.78 -8.79
C LEU A 100 13.64 -8.62 -9.29
N ALA A 101 13.56 -7.55 -8.52
CA ALA A 101 13.03 -6.28 -9.00
C ALA A 101 13.84 -5.10 -8.48
N VAL A 102 13.80 -3.99 -9.20
CA VAL A 102 14.21 -2.67 -8.70
C VAL A 102 13.03 -1.74 -8.81
N PHE A 103 12.87 -0.84 -7.85
CA PHE A 103 11.75 0.06 -7.83
C PHE A 103 12.11 1.41 -7.21
N THR A 104 11.35 2.43 -7.57
CA THR A 104 11.38 3.73 -6.93
C THR A 104 9.97 4.27 -6.77
N GLN A 105 9.76 5.06 -5.73
CA GLN A 105 8.54 5.82 -5.47
C GLN A 105 8.93 7.25 -5.14
N TYR A 106 8.11 8.19 -5.58
CA TYR A 106 8.27 9.59 -5.21
C TYR A 106 6.93 10.16 -4.75
N LEU A 107 7.01 11.15 -3.88
CA LEU A 107 5.89 12.00 -3.51
C LEU A 107 6.41 13.44 -3.41
N THR A 108 5.67 14.39 -3.96
CA THR A 108 6.03 15.79 -3.91
C THR A 108 4.79 16.66 -3.78
N ALA A 109 4.93 17.76 -3.06
CA ALA A 109 3.94 18.81 -2.97
C ALA A 109 4.66 20.14 -2.80
N ASN A 110 4.07 21.19 -3.37
CA ASN A 110 4.56 22.55 -3.19
C ASN A 110 3.37 23.44 -2.92
N GLU A 111 3.50 24.29 -1.91
CA GLU A 111 2.51 25.28 -1.54
C GLU A 111 3.16 26.65 -1.46
N THR A 112 2.44 27.68 -1.90
CA THR A 112 2.91 29.06 -1.77
C THR A 112 2.47 29.58 -0.41
N ARG A 113 3.43 30.05 0.41
CA ARG A 113 3.10 30.68 1.69
C ARG A 113 2.48 32.04 1.41
N GLU A 114 1.32 32.30 2.00
CA GLU A 114 0.64 33.59 1.92
C GLU A 114 0.92 34.41 3.18
N LEU A 115 1.08 35.72 3.00
CA LEU A 115 1.13 36.70 4.07
C LEU A 115 -0.28 37.23 4.27
N GLN A 116 -0.69 37.37 5.53
CA GLN A 116 -1.93 38.04 5.90
C GLN A 116 -1.61 39.35 6.64
N ASP A 117 -2.42 40.39 6.40
CA ASP A 117 -2.37 41.63 7.19
C ASP A 117 -3.03 41.45 8.58
N GLU A 118 -3.05 42.51 9.39
CA GLU A 118 -3.62 42.48 10.74
C GLU A 118 -5.14 42.18 10.76
N ASP A 119 -5.81 42.37 9.63
CA ASP A 119 -7.24 42.08 9.43
C ASP A 119 -7.49 40.69 8.82
N GLY A 120 -6.42 39.92 8.55
CA GLY A 120 -6.48 38.56 7.97
C GLY A 120 -6.60 38.53 6.45
N ASN A 121 -6.49 39.67 5.75
CA ASN A 121 -6.54 39.72 4.29
C ASN A 121 -5.18 39.40 3.67
N TYR A 122 -5.21 38.81 2.47
CA TYR A 122 -4.00 38.54 1.69
C TYR A 122 -3.17 39.81 1.46
N SER A 123 -1.92 39.81 1.93
CA SER A 123 -0.98 40.93 1.86
C SER A 123 0.27 40.62 1.02
N GLY A 124 0.41 39.41 0.45
CA GLY A 124 1.55 39.01 -0.37
C GLY A 124 1.94 37.54 -0.20
N SER A 125 3.10 37.12 -0.72
CA SER A 125 3.64 35.77 -0.52
C SER A 125 4.94 35.78 0.29
N ALA A 126 5.13 34.76 1.12
CA ALA A 126 6.31 34.51 1.95
C ALA A 126 7.17 33.33 1.45
N GLY A 127 7.27 33.15 0.13
CA GLY A 127 8.02 32.04 -0.47
C GLY A 127 7.22 30.74 -0.58
N THR A 128 7.89 29.63 -0.83
CA THR A 128 7.25 28.32 -1.05
C THR A 128 7.63 27.33 0.04
N PHE A 129 6.65 26.55 0.51
CA PHE A 129 6.90 25.34 1.29
C PHE A 129 6.87 24.14 0.35
N GLY A 130 7.91 23.31 0.41
CA GLY A 130 8.02 22.13 -0.43
C GLY A 130 8.18 20.85 0.39
N MET A 131 7.54 19.78 -0.05
CA MET A 131 7.76 18.42 0.43
C MET A 131 8.25 17.55 -0.72
N SER A 132 9.25 16.71 -0.45
CA SER A 132 9.71 15.70 -1.41
C SER A 132 10.20 14.45 -0.71
N ASP A 133 9.61 13.32 -1.10
CA ASP A 133 9.93 12.00 -0.57
C ASP A 133 10.38 11.09 -1.70
N LEU A 134 11.35 10.23 -1.38
CA LEU A 134 11.93 9.29 -2.33
C LEU A 134 12.19 7.95 -1.64
N ILE A 135 11.68 6.87 -2.25
CA ILE A 135 12.12 5.50 -1.99
C ILE A 135 12.87 5.00 -3.20
N ILE A 136 14.02 4.37 -2.96
CA ILE A 136 14.69 3.50 -3.93
C ILE A 136 14.83 2.14 -3.28
N GLY A 137 14.47 1.07 -3.99
CA GLY A 137 14.51 -0.26 -3.43
C GLY A 137 14.85 -1.35 -4.43
N VAL A 138 15.29 -2.46 -3.86
CA VAL A 138 15.56 -3.71 -4.56
C VAL A 138 14.78 -4.84 -3.88
N SER A 139 14.32 -5.79 -4.69
CA SER A 139 13.53 -6.93 -4.23
C SER A 139 14.14 -8.25 -4.71
N ASP A 140 14.17 -9.26 -3.85
CA ASP A 140 14.54 -10.64 -4.17
C ASP A 140 13.42 -11.57 -3.71
N SER A 141 12.93 -12.41 -4.63
CA SER A 141 11.84 -13.36 -4.40
C SER A 141 12.29 -14.75 -4.80
N ARG A 142 12.06 -15.73 -3.93
CA ARG A 142 12.56 -17.10 -4.09
C ARG A 142 11.47 -18.14 -3.85
N LEU A 143 11.41 -19.13 -4.73
CA LEU A 143 10.67 -20.37 -4.53
C LEU A 143 11.50 -21.30 -3.64
N ILE A 144 11.04 -21.58 -2.42
CA ILE A 144 11.75 -22.49 -1.50
C ILE A 144 11.37 -23.94 -1.77
N ASN A 145 10.08 -24.19 -2.01
CA ASN A 145 9.55 -25.49 -2.40
C ASN A 145 8.24 -25.28 -3.17
N ASN A 146 7.55 -26.35 -3.56
CA ASN A 146 6.34 -26.27 -4.39
C ASN A 146 5.15 -25.52 -3.76
N ILE A 147 5.22 -25.20 -2.46
CA ILE A 147 4.12 -24.58 -1.71
C ILE A 147 4.53 -23.28 -1.00
N LEU A 148 5.80 -22.90 -1.02
CA LEU A 148 6.32 -21.79 -0.21
C LEU A 148 7.27 -20.90 -1.01
N ASN A 149 6.92 -19.63 -1.05
CA ASN A 149 7.75 -18.55 -1.57
C ASN A 149 8.15 -17.64 -0.42
N ILE A 150 9.35 -17.08 -0.50
CA ILE A 150 9.80 -16.00 0.37
C ILE A 150 10.18 -14.81 -0.47
N GLY A 151 10.06 -13.62 0.09
CA GLY A 151 10.50 -12.40 -0.56
C GLY A 151 11.02 -11.38 0.42
N PHE A 152 11.95 -10.58 -0.07
CA PHE A 152 12.67 -9.60 0.71
C PHE A 152 12.85 -8.31 -0.07
N ASN A 153 12.68 -7.18 0.60
CA ASN A 153 13.01 -5.86 0.08
C ASN A 153 14.09 -5.20 0.93
N ILE A 154 14.96 -4.44 0.26
CA ILE A 154 15.79 -3.39 0.87
C ILE A 154 15.38 -2.07 0.25
N LYS A 155 15.16 -1.05 1.07
CA LYS A 155 14.75 0.29 0.68
C LYS A 155 15.66 1.33 1.33
N TYR A 156 16.15 2.26 0.54
CA TYR A 156 16.62 3.55 1.02
C TYR A 156 15.48 4.56 0.90
N VAL A 157 15.24 5.29 1.98
CA VAL A 157 14.12 6.22 2.13
C VAL A 157 14.69 7.58 2.47
N ARG A 158 14.26 8.62 1.77
CA ARG A 158 14.57 10.03 2.10
C ARG A 158 13.28 10.84 2.09
N GLU A 159 13.08 11.63 3.12
CA GLU A 159 11.96 12.55 3.30
C GLU A 159 12.54 13.95 3.47
N SER A 160 11.95 14.93 2.79
CA SER A 160 12.40 16.34 2.82
C SER A 160 11.19 17.22 3.07
N LEU A 161 11.29 18.06 4.09
CA LEU A 161 10.30 19.05 4.47
C LEU A 161 11.01 20.39 4.54
N ASP A 162 10.76 21.23 3.53
CA ASP A 162 11.47 22.50 3.33
C ASP A 162 12.99 22.26 3.33
N ASP A 163 13.73 23.00 4.16
CA ASP A 163 15.19 22.91 4.29
C ASP A 163 15.69 21.69 5.08
N ASN A 164 14.79 20.91 5.69
CA ASN A 164 15.16 19.79 6.55
C ASN A 164 14.91 18.45 5.85
N SER A 165 15.78 17.46 6.10
CA SER A 165 15.59 16.11 5.56
C SER A 165 16.04 15.01 6.51
N ALA A 166 15.34 13.89 6.44
CA ALA A 166 15.66 12.67 7.15
C ALA A 166 15.75 11.50 6.16
N SER A 167 16.46 10.45 6.56
CA SER A 167 16.59 9.25 5.75
C SER A 167 16.63 8.00 6.61
N ALA A 168 16.24 6.88 6.03
CA ALA A 168 16.20 5.59 6.70
C ALA A 168 16.60 4.45 5.77
N LEU A 169 17.15 3.39 6.38
CA LEU A 169 17.31 2.09 5.74
C LEU A 169 16.21 1.17 6.23
N VAL A 170 15.45 0.62 5.30
CA VAL A 170 14.18 -0.08 5.57
C VAL A 170 14.16 -1.42 4.84
N PHE A 171 13.51 -2.41 5.47
CA PHE A 171 13.44 -3.79 5.02
C PHE A 171 12.00 -4.30 5.11
N ASP A 172 11.64 -5.15 4.16
CA ASP A 172 10.42 -5.96 4.24
C ASP A 172 10.78 -7.44 4.12
N VAL A 173 10.11 -8.28 4.88
CA VAL A 173 10.20 -9.74 4.79
C VAL A 173 8.81 -10.29 4.57
N SER A 174 8.67 -11.25 3.67
CA SER A 174 7.36 -11.77 3.29
C SER A 174 7.40 -13.23 2.89
N VAL A 175 6.24 -13.87 3.01
CA VAL A 175 5.98 -15.26 2.68
C VAL A 175 4.69 -15.34 1.88
N LEU A 176 4.68 -16.23 0.87
CA LEU A 176 3.46 -16.60 0.16
C LEU A 176 3.35 -18.12 0.12
N HIS A 177 2.29 -18.64 0.72
CA HIS A 177 2.03 -20.06 0.89
C HIS A 177 0.86 -20.51 0.01
N GLN A 178 1.09 -21.52 -0.83
CA GLN A 178 0.05 -22.25 -1.53
C GLN A 178 -0.49 -23.34 -0.60
N THR A 179 -1.75 -23.19 -0.18
CA THR A 179 -2.40 -24.17 0.70
C THR A 179 -2.72 -25.46 -0.05
N ALA A 180 -3.09 -26.52 0.69
CA ALA A 180 -3.59 -27.77 0.12
C ALA A 180 -4.80 -27.56 -0.82
N HIS A 181 -5.61 -26.52 -0.58
CA HIS A 181 -6.68 -26.14 -1.48
C HIS A 181 -6.12 -25.28 -2.62
N LYS A 182 -6.14 -25.81 -3.86
CA LYS A 182 -5.50 -25.17 -5.05
C LYS A 182 -5.93 -23.71 -5.29
N ASN A 183 -7.17 -23.39 -4.94
CA ASN A 183 -7.71 -22.04 -5.15
C ASN A 183 -7.38 -21.05 -4.02
N LEU A 184 -6.80 -21.52 -2.91
CA LEU A 184 -6.51 -20.70 -1.73
C LEU A 184 -5.00 -20.50 -1.55
N LYS A 185 -4.60 -19.24 -1.45
CA LYS A 185 -3.26 -18.83 -1.01
C LYS A 185 -3.34 -17.98 0.24
N VAL A 186 -2.29 -18.06 1.05
CA VAL A 186 -2.11 -17.22 2.24
C VAL A 186 -0.80 -16.47 2.08
N GLY A 187 -0.83 -15.16 2.30
CA GLY A 187 0.34 -14.30 2.27
C GLY A 187 0.56 -13.69 3.65
N VAL A 188 1.83 -13.53 4.04
CA VAL A 188 2.21 -12.79 5.25
C VAL A 188 3.33 -11.84 4.87
N ALA A 189 3.24 -10.58 5.31
CA ALA A 189 4.29 -9.60 5.10
C ALA A 189 4.54 -8.81 6.37
N LEU A 190 5.81 -8.63 6.73
CA LEU A 190 6.24 -7.67 7.73
C LEU A 190 7.04 -6.59 7.01
N LYS A 191 6.47 -5.39 6.94
CA LYS A 191 6.96 -4.28 6.14
C LYS A 191 7.51 -3.18 7.02
N ASN A 192 8.40 -2.38 6.44
CA ASN A 192 8.90 -1.13 6.98
C ASN A 192 9.71 -1.27 8.29
N ILE A 193 10.38 -2.41 8.49
CA ILE A 193 11.32 -2.58 9.62
C ILE A 193 12.63 -1.92 9.24
N GLY A 194 13.29 -1.20 10.16
CA GLY A 194 14.59 -0.64 9.83
C GLY A 194 15.11 0.32 10.85
N ARG A 195 15.98 1.22 10.39
CA ARG A 195 16.57 2.26 11.23
C ARG A 195 16.72 3.55 10.43
N GLN A 196 16.41 4.64 11.10
CA GLN A 196 16.76 5.97 10.64
C GLN A 196 18.28 6.18 10.59
N LEU A 197 18.74 6.85 9.53
CA LEU A 197 20.14 7.17 9.27
C LEU A 197 20.43 8.65 9.53
N THR A 198 19.56 9.54 9.07
CA THR A 198 19.66 11.00 9.27
C THR A 198 18.35 11.56 9.81
N TYR A 199 18.42 12.71 10.47
CA TYR A 199 17.35 13.29 11.27
C TYR A 199 16.98 14.68 10.75
N PHE A 200 15.71 15.06 10.89
CA PHE A 200 15.24 16.40 10.50
C PHE A 200 15.83 17.51 11.37
N THR A 201 16.19 17.19 12.61
CA THR A 201 16.57 18.18 13.62
C THR A 201 18.00 17.94 14.13
N ASN A 202 18.67 19.01 14.55
CA ASN A 202 20.01 18.95 15.15
C ASN A 202 20.04 18.16 16.46
N SER A 203 18.91 18.06 17.17
CA SER A 203 18.75 17.24 18.38
C SER A 203 18.73 15.73 18.10
N LYS A 204 18.74 15.32 16.81
CA LYS A 204 18.72 13.91 16.38
C LYS A 204 17.54 13.14 16.96
N TYR A 205 16.38 13.79 17.02
CA TYR A 205 15.15 13.14 17.43
C TYR A 205 14.89 11.93 16.51
N LYS A 206 14.57 10.77 17.08
CA LYS A 206 14.36 9.54 16.32
C LYS A 206 12.90 9.39 15.93
N GLU A 207 12.59 9.55 14.66
CA GLU A 207 11.29 9.20 14.11
C GLU A 207 11.18 7.67 14.04
N GLY A 208 10.17 7.12 14.71
CA GLY A 208 9.87 5.70 14.57
C GLY A 208 9.41 5.37 13.15
N LEU A 209 9.71 4.16 12.66
CA LEU A 209 9.24 3.71 11.35
C LEU A 209 7.81 3.15 11.42
N PRO A 210 7.02 3.32 10.35
CA PRO A 210 5.65 2.81 10.25
C PRO A 210 5.65 1.32 9.93
N THR A 211 6.15 0.49 10.84
CA THR A 211 6.16 -0.98 10.69
C THR A 211 4.73 -1.51 10.62
N VAL A 212 4.47 -2.39 9.64
CA VAL A 212 3.15 -2.98 9.42
C VAL A 212 3.25 -4.49 9.24
N PHE A 213 2.36 -5.22 9.89
CA PHE A 213 2.19 -6.66 9.72
C PHE A 213 0.89 -6.96 8.97
N ASP A 214 1.01 -7.64 7.84
CA ASP A 214 -0.10 -7.96 6.94
C ASP A 214 -0.28 -9.48 6.85
N VAL A 215 -1.53 -9.94 6.89
CA VAL A 215 -1.92 -11.32 6.60
C VAL A 215 -3.02 -11.30 5.57
N GLY A 216 -2.77 -11.92 4.41
CA GLY A 216 -3.71 -11.97 3.30
C GLY A 216 -4.20 -13.37 3.01
N PHE A 217 -5.42 -13.44 2.48
CA PHE A 217 -6.06 -14.64 1.96
C PHE A 217 -6.56 -14.35 0.56
N ARG A 218 -6.17 -15.19 -0.40
CA ARG A 218 -6.67 -15.11 -1.77
C ARG A 218 -7.41 -16.37 -2.12
N PHE A 219 -8.66 -16.22 -2.52
CA PHE A 219 -9.52 -17.30 -3.01
C PHE A 219 -9.83 -17.08 -4.49
N HIS A 220 -9.65 -18.12 -5.30
CA HIS A 220 -9.85 -18.10 -6.76
C HIS A 220 -10.78 -19.24 -7.20
N PRO A 221 -12.09 -19.15 -6.88
CA PRO A 221 -13.05 -20.24 -7.08
C PRO A 221 -13.26 -20.59 -8.56
N ASP A 222 -13.18 -19.59 -9.43
CA ASP A 222 -13.27 -19.73 -10.88
C ASP A 222 -12.10 -18.99 -11.54
N ARG A 223 -11.75 -19.39 -12.77
CA ARG A 223 -10.66 -18.83 -13.59
C ARG A 223 -10.79 -17.32 -13.83
N ARG A 224 -11.97 -16.75 -13.64
CA ARG A 224 -12.26 -15.33 -13.88
C ARG A 224 -12.42 -14.51 -12.59
N LEU A 225 -12.47 -15.13 -11.42
CA LEU A 225 -12.85 -14.45 -10.18
C LEU A 225 -11.75 -14.57 -9.13
N PHE A 226 -11.26 -13.44 -8.64
CA PHE A 226 -10.50 -13.36 -7.40
C PHE A 226 -11.32 -12.72 -6.31
N ILE A 227 -11.22 -13.29 -5.10
CA ILE A 227 -11.68 -12.70 -3.86
C ILE A 227 -10.48 -12.66 -2.93
N VAL A 228 -10.20 -11.49 -2.36
CA VAL A 228 -9.03 -11.27 -1.52
C VAL A 228 -9.47 -10.59 -0.24
N PHE A 229 -8.90 -11.03 0.87
CA PHE A 229 -9.11 -10.45 2.18
C PHE A 229 -7.77 -10.29 2.87
N ASP A 230 -7.47 -9.09 3.35
CA ASP A 230 -6.26 -8.79 4.09
C ASP A 230 -6.61 -8.26 5.49
N LEU A 231 -5.82 -8.69 6.47
CA LEU A 231 -5.79 -8.22 7.84
C LEU A 231 -4.47 -7.48 8.05
N ILE A 232 -4.53 -6.22 8.47
CA ILE A 232 -3.39 -5.31 8.54
C ILE A 232 -3.29 -4.78 9.97
N LYS A 233 -2.11 -4.92 10.57
CA LYS A 233 -1.79 -4.33 11.88
C LYS A 233 -0.55 -3.44 11.78
N PRO A 234 -0.72 -2.11 11.66
CA PRO A 234 0.36 -1.16 11.87
C PRO A 234 0.72 -1.09 13.36
N LEU A 235 1.98 -0.84 13.69
CA LEU A 235 2.40 -0.61 15.07
C LEU A 235 1.91 0.76 15.60
N ASP A 236 1.62 1.69 14.69
CA ASP A 236 1.21 3.07 14.96
C ASP A 236 -0.23 3.37 14.51
N GLY A 237 -1.10 2.37 14.57
CA GLY A 237 -2.51 2.54 14.26
C GLY A 237 -3.34 1.32 14.63
N ASP A 238 -4.63 1.41 14.34
CA ASP A 238 -5.58 0.36 14.64
C ASP A 238 -5.52 -0.78 13.63
N PHE A 239 -6.16 -1.88 14.00
CA PHE A 239 -6.26 -3.02 13.13
C PHE A 239 -7.22 -2.71 11.97
N ALA A 240 -6.84 -3.09 10.75
CA ALA A 240 -7.64 -2.84 9.56
C ALA A 240 -7.88 -4.14 8.79
N GLY A 241 -9.11 -4.32 8.32
CA GLY A 241 -9.47 -5.30 7.30
C GLY A 241 -9.66 -4.66 5.93
N ASN A 242 -9.16 -5.32 4.89
CA ASN A 242 -9.40 -4.97 3.49
C ASN A 242 -10.05 -6.14 2.78
N ILE A 243 -11.01 -5.87 1.91
CA ILE A 243 -11.62 -6.88 1.04
C ILE A 243 -11.64 -6.37 -0.40
N GLY A 244 -11.38 -7.25 -1.36
CA GLY A 244 -11.36 -6.91 -2.77
C GLY A 244 -11.82 -8.07 -3.65
N THR A 245 -12.41 -7.74 -4.79
CA THR A 245 -12.77 -8.72 -5.82
C THR A 245 -12.42 -8.25 -7.22
N GLU A 246 -11.79 -9.13 -8.00
CA GLU A 246 -11.45 -8.89 -9.40
C GLU A 246 -12.21 -9.91 -10.25
N TYR A 247 -13.05 -9.41 -11.15
CA TYR A 247 -13.79 -10.24 -12.10
C TYR A 247 -13.35 -9.94 -13.53
N GLN A 248 -12.81 -10.96 -14.19
CA GLN A 248 -12.38 -10.90 -15.58
C GLN A 248 -13.56 -11.18 -16.51
N ILE A 249 -14.24 -10.12 -16.94
CA ILE A 249 -15.35 -10.20 -17.92
C ILE A 249 -14.86 -10.82 -19.23
N HIS A 250 -13.68 -10.40 -19.67
CA HIS A 250 -13.04 -10.87 -20.89
C HIS A 250 -11.54 -10.94 -20.70
N LYS A 251 -10.81 -11.69 -21.55
CA LYS A 251 -9.33 -11.76 -21.46
C LYS A 251 -8.65 -10.38 -21.47
N MET A 252 -9.30 -9.40 -22.10
CA MET A 252 -8.83 -8.02 -22.19
C MET A 252 -9.37 -7.10 -21.11
N PHE A 253 -10.43 -7.47 -20.38
CA PHE A 253 -11.14 -6.56 -19.48
C PHE A 253 -11.38 -7.20 -18.11
N ALA A 254 -11.00 -6.48 -17.06
CA ALA A 254 -11.28 -6.83 -15.67
C ALA A 254 -12.00 -5.67 -14.98
N LEU A 255 -12.99 -6.01 -14.15
CA LEU A 255 -13.61 -5.09 -13.20
C LEU A 255 -13.17 -5.44 -11.79
N ARG A 256 -13.06 -4.42 -10.96
CA ARG A 256 -12.60 -4.54 -9.58
C ARG A 256 -13.45 -3.69 -8.66
N ALA A 257 -13.68 -4.21 -7.48
CA ALA A 257 -14.26 -3.47 -6.38
C ALA A 257 -13.56 -3.87 -5.09
N GLY A 258 -13.48 -2.94 -4.13
CA GLY A 258 -12.97 -3.26 -2.81
C GLY A 258 -13.38 -2.25 -1.75
N TYR A 259 -13.06 -2.61 -0.52
CA TYR A 259 -13.32 -1.82 0.67
C TYR A 259 -12.15 -1.92 1.63
N LYS A 260 -11.78 -0.78 2.22
CA LYS A 260 -10.68 -0.64 3.17
C LYS A 260 -11.22 -0.05 4.47
N SER A 261 -11.22 -0.82 5.55
CA SER A 261 -11.88 -0.42 6.80
C SER A 261 -11.22 0.75 7.50
N ASN A 262 -9.89 0.91 7.46
CA ASN A 262 -9.23 2.07 8.09
C ASN A 262 -9.55 3.40 7.41
N ALA A 263 -10.31 3.39 6.33
CA ALA A 263 -10.82 4.62 5.77
C ALA A 263 -11.87 5.31 6.65
N THR A 264 -12.42 4.60 7.63
CA THR A 264 -13.26 5.20 8.67
C THR A 264 -12.51 6.23 9.50
N ASP A 265 -11.19 6.15 9.59
CA ASP A 265 -10.36 7.11 10.33
C ASP A 265 -10.32 8.49 9.66
N TRP A 266 -10.76 8.59 8.38
CA TRP A 266 -10.83 9.83 7.61
C TRP A 266 -12.23 10.46 7.59
N ARG A 267 -13.15 9.96 8.42
CA ARG A 267 -14.48 10.54 8.60
C ARG A 267 -14.39 11.81 9.43
N ILE A 268 -14.89 12.92 8.90
CA ILE A 268 -14.86 14.23 9.58
C ILE A 268 -16.26 14.86 9.73
N GLY A 269 -17.32 14.07 9.59
CA GLY A 269 -18.71 14.46 9.79
C GLY A 269 -19.47 14.89 8.54
N GLY A 270 -18.95 14.65 7.33
CA GLY A 270 -19.57 15.11 6.08
C GLY A 270 -20.49 14.10 5.39
N ASP A 271 -21.07 14.53 4.27
CA ASP A 271 -22.10 13.77 3.54
C ASP A 271 -21.57 12.50 2.85
N TYR A 272 -20.25 12.35 2.70
CA TYR A 272 -19.61 11.27 1.94
C TYR A 272 -19.00 10.15 2.80
N GLU A 273 -19.18 10.19 4.12
CA GLU A 273 -18.60 9.21 5.07
C GLU A 273 -18.96 7.75 4.78
N ILE A 274 -20.17 7.50 4.26
CA ILE A 274 -20.68 6.15 3.99
C ILE A 274 -19.91 5.46 2.86
N LEU A 275 -19.32 6.25 1.95
CA LEU A 275 -18.54 5.76 0.83
C LEU A 275 -17.04 5.62 1.17
N SER A 276 -16.61 6.13 2.33
CA SER A 276 -15.20 6.11 2.71
C SER A 276 -14.65 4.68 2.70
N GLY A 277 -13.53 4.49 2.00
CA GLY A 277 -12.84 3.22 1.86
C GLY A 277 -13.32 2.36 0.70
N MET A 278 -14.43 2.70 0.05
CA MET A 278 -14.85 2.04 -1.19
C MET A 278 -13.89 2.39 -2.32
N SER A 279 -13.57 1.39 -3.13
CA SER A 279 -12.81 1.59 -4.35
C SER A 279 -13.33 0.75 -5.50
N PHE A 280 -13.10 1.28 -6.70
CA PHE A 280 -13.47 0.63 -7.96
C PHE A 280 -12.30 0.72 -8.90
N GLY A 281 -12.15 -0.29 -9.76
CA GLY A 281 -11.08 -0.31 -10.74
C GLY A 281 -11.46 -1.03 -12.02
N VAL A 282 -10.83 -0.62 -13.10
CA VAL A 282 -10.92 -1.26 -14.41
C VAL A 282 -9.54 -1.60 -14.91
N GLY A 283 -9.41 -2.76 -15.55
CA GLY A 283 -8.17 -3.23 -16.11
C GLY A 283 -8.34 -3.56 -17.57
N PHE A 284 -7.49 -2.98 -18.41
CA PHE A 284 -7.38 -3.28 -19.83
C PHE A 284 -6.08 -4.01 -20.10
N ASN A 285 -6.16 -5.15 -20.79
CA ASN A 285 -5.03 -5.99 -21.17
C ASN A 285 -5.02 -6.17 -22.69
N TRP A 286 -4.00 -5.64 -23.35
CA TRP A 286 -3.85 -5.76 -24.79
C TRP A 286 -2.42 -6.17 -25.16
N LYS A 287 -2.27 -7.43 -25.59
CA LYS A 287 -0.98 -8.05 -25.93
C LYS A 287 0.00 -7.94 -24.76
N ARG A 288 1.01 -7.07 -24.91
CA ARG A 288 2.08 -6.81 -23.94
C ARG A 288 1.80 -5.63 -23.02
N TYR A 289 0.76 -4.86 -23.30
CA TYR A 289 0.38 -3.67 -22.56
C TYR A 289 -0.76 -3.99 -21.60
N ASN A 290 -0.68 -3.44 -20.40
CA ASN A 290 -1.76 -3.44 -19.44
C ASN A 290 -1.90 -2.03 -18.86
N VAL A 291 -3.15 -1.54 -18.84
CA VAL A 291 -3.53 -0.26 -18.28
C VAL A 291 -4.56 -0.55 -17.21
N ASP A 292 -4.30 -0.10 -15.99
CA ASP A 292 -5.26 -0.19 -14.90
C ASP A 292 -5.59 1.23 -14.44
N TYR A 293 -6.86 1.48 -14.14
CA TYR A 293 -7.34 2.71 -13.54
C TYR A 293 -8.18 2.37 -12.32
N ALA A 294 -8.04 3.16 -11.26
CA ALA A 294 -8.84 3.01 -10.07
C ALA A 294 -9.19 4.35 -9.44
N ILE A 295 -10.34 4.35 -8.79
CA ILE A 295 -10.85 5.46 -7.99
C ILE A 295 -11.14 4.96 -6.58
N VAL A 296 -10.78 5.75 -5.59
CA VAL A 296 -10.97 5.44 -4.17
C VAL A 296 -11.64 6.63 -3.51
N SER A 297 -12.67 6.36 -2.71
CA SER A 297 -13.23 7.36 -1.81
C SER A 297 -12.49 7.37 -0.48
N TYR A 298 -12.06 8.55 -0.07
CA TYR A 298 -11.55 8.84 1.27
C TYR A 298 -12.57 9.64 2.09
N GLY A 299 -13.86 9.45 1.80
CA GLY A 299 -14.92 10.23 2.43
C GLY A 299 -14.82 11.70 2.04
N ASP A 300 -14.78 12.57 3.05
CA ASP A 300 -14.86 14.02 2.86
C ASP A 300 -13.56 14.63 2.32
N LEU A 301 -12.42 13.92 2.42
CA LEU A 301 -11.18 14.30 1.72
C LEU A 301 -11.33 14.22 0.20
N GLY A 302 -12.34 13.49 -0.29
CA GLY A 302 -12.67 13.38 -1.71
C GLY A 302 -12.17 12.08 -2.35
N LEU A 303 -12.01 12.13 -3.68
CA LEU A 303 -11.71 10.97 -4.51
C LEU A 303 -10.25 11.00 -4.98
N VAL A 304 -9.55 9.90 -4.78
CA VAL A 304 -8.18 9.71 -5.29
C VAL A 304 -8.21 8.80 -6.50
N ASN A 305 -7.49 9.23 -7.53
CA ASN A 305 -7.39 8.52 -8.79
C ASN A 305 -5.98 7.96 -8.97
N GLN A 306 -5.88 6.72 -9.41
CA GLN A 306 -4.61 6.11 -9.81
C GLN A 306 -4.71 5.55 -11.22
N ILE A 307 -3.64 5.75 -11.99
CA ILE A 307 -3.44 5.07 -13.27
C ILE A 307 -2.13 4.31 -13.23
N SER A 308 -2.16 3.04 -13.63
CA SER A 308 -0.99 2.18 -13.77
C SER A 308 -0.83 1.73 -15.21
N LEU A 309 0.39 1.83 -15.72
CA LEU A 309 0.80 1.26 -17.01
C LEU A 309 1.83 0.16 -16.78
N LYS A 310 1.67 -0.95 -17.50
CA LYS A 310 2.59 -2.09 -17.46
C LYS A 310 2.90 -2.57 -18.86
N TYR A 311 4.17 -2.84 -19.12
CA TYR A 311 4.63 -3.43 -20.37
C TYR A 311 5.44 -4.70 -20.08
N LYS A 312 5.06 -5.80 -20.74
CA LYS A 312 5.71 -7.12 -20.66
C LYS A 312 6.60 -7.34 -21.88
N PHE A 313 7.86 -7.70 -21.65
CA PHE A 313 8.83 -7.96 -22.73
C PHE A 313 8.60 -9.34 -23.37
#